data_AF-W7CZQ8-F1
#
_entry.id   AF-W7CZQ8-F1
#
_cell.length_a   1.000
_cell.length_b   1.000
_cell.length_c   1.000
_cell.angle_alpha   90.00
_cell.angle_beta   90.00
_cell.angle_gamma   90.00
#
_symmetry.space_group_name_H-M   'P 1'
#
loop_
_entity.id
_entity.type
_entity.pdbx_description
1 polymer ?
#
loop_
_entity_poly.entity_id
_entity_poly.type
_entity_poly.pdbx_seq_one_letter_code
_entity_poly.pdbx_strand_id
1 'polypeptide(L)'
;MVHQSAVIKNKMIKEYQRLEDENVDRDVLEELTLGSLRKAVQEGDTENGSVMAGQITGLINEIKPVDTLIQEMMTQATMTASQLIIK
;
A
#
# COMPACT_ATOMS: atom_id res chain seq x y z
N MET A 1 -1.48 6.38 -14.10
CA MET A 1 -2.03 5.15 -13.45
C MET A 1 -1.77 5.10 -11.94
N VAL A 2 -0.75 5.79 -11.41
CA VAL A 2 -0.38 5.74 -9.98
C VAL A 2 -1.38 6.45 -9.07
N HIS A 3 -2.07 7.49 -9.54
CA HIS A 3 -3.05 8.25 -8.77
C HIS A 3 -4.20 7.41 -8.16
N GLN A 4 -4.60 6.31 -8.80
CA GLN A 4 -5.71 5.46 -8.36
C GLN A 4 -5.28 4.25 -7.50
N SER A 5 -3.97 4.03 -7.33
CA SER A 5 -3.44 2.87 -6.60
C SER A 5 -3.16 3.25 -5.15
N ALA A 6 -3.60 2.42 -4.20
CA ALA A 6 -3.29 2.62 -2.78
C ALA A 6 -1.78 2.45 -2.54
N VAL A 7 -1.06 3.57 -2.41
CA VAL A 7 0.39 3.63 -2.21
C VAL A 7 0.72 4.42 -0.95
N ILE A 8 1.75 4.01 -0.24
CA ILE A 8 2.31 4.79 0.87
C ILE A 8 2.97 6.05 0.30
N LYS A 9 2.64 7.21 0.86
CA LYS A 9 3.20 8.49 0.42
C LYS A 9 4.71 8.54 0.70
N ASN A 10 5.50 8.66 -0.35
CA ASN A 10 6.96 8.84 -0.30
C ASN A 10 7.41 9.97 -1.24
N LYS A 11 8.72 10.07 -1.50
CA LYS A 11 9.30 11.13 -2.34
C LYS A 11 8.81 11.05 -3.80
N MET A 12 8.85 9.87 -4.41
CA MET A 12 8.40 9.71 -5.80
C MET A 12 6.91 9.99 -5.97
N ILE A 13 6.06 9.54 -5.04
CA ILE A 13 4.61 9.80 -5.12
C ILE A 13 4.30 11.29 -5.02
N LYS A 14 4.99 12.04 -4.15
CA LYS A 14 4.84 13.50 -4.06
C LYS A 14 5.26 14.20 -5.36
N GLU A 15 6.34 13.74 -5.97
CA GLU A 15 6.82 14.31 -7.23
C GLU A 15 5.87 13.98 -8.39
N TYR A 16 5.37 12.75 -8.46
CA TYR A 16 4.35 12.35 -9.43
C TYR A 16 3.11 13.24 -9.30
N GLN A 17 2.62 13.48 -8.07
CA GLN A 17 1.48 14.37 -7.82
C GLN A 17 1.75 15.80 -8.27
N ARG A 18 2.93 16.35 -7.97
CA ARG A 18 3.33 17.69 -8.42
C ARG A 18 3.33 17.80 -9.94
N LEU A 19 3.92 16.84 -10.64
CA LEU A 19 3.97 16.81 -12.11
C LEU A 19 2.58 16.63 -12.74
N GLU A 20 1.72 15.83 -12.11
CA GLU A 20 0.33 15.65 -12.52
C GLU A 20 -0.48 16.95 -12.34
N ASP A 21 -0.31 17.65 -11.21
CA ASP A 21 -0.93 18.96 -10.94
C ASP A 21 -0.45 20.05 -11.93
N GLU A 22 0.79 19.94 -12.42
CA GLU A 22 1.38 20.81 -13.44
C GLU A 22 0.96 20.45 -14.88
N ASN A 23 0.14 19.41 -15.08
CA ASN A 23 -0.28 18.90 -16.39
C ASN A 23 0.90 18.55 -17.31
N VAL A 24 1.97 18.01 -16.73
CA VAL A 24 3.13 17.53 -17.50
C VAL A 24 2.73 16.38 -18.42
N ASP A 25 3.46 16.22 -19.52
CA ASP A 25 3.24 15.14 -20.48
C ASP A 25 3.19 13.77 -19.81
N ARG A 26 2.27 12.93 -20.28
CA ARG A 26 2.06 11.59 -19.79
C ARG A 26 3.31 10.72 -19.93
N ASP A 27 4.13 10.91 -20.96
CA ASP A 27 5.34 10.12 -21.16
C ASP A 27 6.33 10.31 -19.99
N VAL A 28 6.42 11.53 -19.45
CA VAL A 28 7.26 11.84 -18.28
C VAL A 28 6.71 11.18 -17.02
N LEU A 29 5.38 11.19 -16.84
CA LEU A 29 4.72 10.51 -15.72
C LEU A 29 4.90 8.98 -15.81
N GLU A 30 4.88 8.41 -17.01
CA GLU A 30 5.11 6.98 -17.23
C GLU A 30 6.56 6.60 -16.95
N GLU A 31 7.53 7.40 -17.40
CA GLU A 31 8.96 7.18 -17.10
C GLU A 31 9.24 7.17 -15.60
N LEU A 32 8.64 8.09 -14.84
CA LEU A 32 8.79 8.15 -13.37
C LEU A 32 8.28 6.88 -12.67
N THR A 33 7.27 6.24 -13.24
CA THR A 33 6.58 5.09 -12.61
C THR A 33 7.05 3.75 -13.14
N LEU A 34 7.79 3.73 -14.25
CA LEU A 34 8.33 2.54 -14.88
C LEU A 34 9.28 1.80 -13.92
N GLY A 35 8.95 0.53 -13.63
CA GLY A 35 9.74 -0.30 -12.72
C GLY A 35 9.65 0.10 -11.24
N SER A 36 8.83 1.08 -10.87
CA SER A 36 8.73 1.60 -9.48
C SER A 36 8.33 0.53 -8.46
N LEU A 37 7.46 -0.43 -8.82
CA LEU A 37 7.10 -1.54 -7.93
C LEU A 37 8.30 -2.44 -7.62
N ARG A 38 9.12 -2.75 -8.63
CA ARG A 38 10.33 -3.56 -8.47
C ARG A 38 11.33 -2.87 -7.56
N LYS A 39 11.54 -1.55 -7.73
CA LYS A 39 12.40 -0.74 -6.87
C LYS A 39 12.00 -0.88 -5.39
N ALA A 40 10.70 -0.77 -5.10
CA ALA A 40 10.20 -0.93 -3.73
C ALA A 40 10.33 -2.36 -3.20
N VAL A 41 9.90 -3.37 -3.97
CA VAL A 41 9.73 -4.75 -3.48
C VAL A 41 11.03 -5.56 -3.51
N GLN A 42 11.80 -5.46 -4.60
CA GLN A 42 13.00 -6.28 -4.79
C GLN A 42 14.27 -5.56 -4.33
N GLU A 43 14.35 -4.25 -4.57
CA GLU A 43 15.56 -3.46 -4.33
C GLU A 43 15.51 -2.72 -2.99
N GLY A 44 14.34 -2.67 -2.33
CA GLY A 44 14.14 -2.04 -1.03
C GLY A 44 14.13 -0.50 -1.07
N ASP A 45 14.06 0.11 -2.26
CA ASP A 45 13.96 1.56 -2.43
C ASP A 45 12.53 2.03 -2.17
N THR A 46 12.25 2.31 -0.90
CA THR A 46 10.95 2.81 -0.45
C THR A 46 10.78 4.32 -0.66
N GLU A 47 11.82 5.04 -1.06
CA GLU A 47 11.76 6.48 -1.32
C GLU A 47 11.36 6.79 -2.77
N ASN A 48 11.95 6.05 -3.72
CA ASN A 48 11.74 6.23 -5.15
C ASN A 48 10.94 5.10 -5.82
N GLY A 49 10.57 4.07 -5.06
CA GLY A 49 9.69 2.99 -5.50
C GLY A 49 8.21 3.26 -5.22
N SER A 50 7.34 2.41 -5.76
CA SER A 50 5.91 2.39 -5.45
C SER A 50 5.62 1.37 -4.37
N VAL A 51 5.52 1.83 -3.11
CA VAL A 51 5.18 0.98 -1.97
C VAL A 51 3.67 0.84 -1.90
N MET A 52 3.13 -0.17 -2.59
CA MET A 52 1.69 -0.43 -2.65
C MET A 52 1.20 -1.05 -1.33
N ALA A 53 0.25 -0.37 -0.67
CA ALA A 53 -0.32 -0.83 0.58
C ALA A 53 -1.72 -0.25 0.80
N GLY A 54 -2.64 -1.05 1.33
CA GLY A 54 -3.99 -0.60 1.67
C GLY A 54 -4.02 0.33 2.89
N GLN A 55 -5.12 1.07 3.07
CA GLN A 55 -5.27 2.02 4.18
C GLN A 55 -5.14 1.36 5.57
N ILE A 56 -5.48 0.07 5.69
CA ILE A 56 -5.38 -0.70 6.94
C ILE A 56 -3.94 -0.91 7.43
N THR A 57 -2.93 -0.65 6.59
CA THR A 57 -1.50 -0.90 6.90
C THR A 57 -1.03 -0.20 8.17
N GLY A 58 -1.63 0.95 8.52
CA GLY A 58 -1.32 1.65 9.78
C GLY A 58 -1.71 0.88 11.06
N LEU A 59 -2.52 -0.18 10.96
CA LEU A 59 -2.85 -1.06 12.09
C LEU A 59 -1.89 -2.24 12.23
N ILE A 60 -1.00 -2.46 11.26
CA ILE A 60 -0.04 -3.57 11.28
C ILE A 60 1.21 -3.12 12.04
N ASN A 61 1.41 -3.67 13.23
CA ASN A 61 2.49 -3.28 14.14
C ASN A 61 3.53 -4.39 14.37
N GLU A 62 3.38 -5.52 13.69
CA GLU A 62 4.20 -6.70 13.91
C GLU A 62 4.31 -7.55 12.64
N ILE A 63 5.41 -8.30 12.55
CA ILE A 63 5.66 -9.26 11.46
C ILE A 63 5.27 -10.64 11.99
N LYS A 64 4.36 -11.34 11.30
CA LYS A 64 3.90 -12.67 11.68
C LYS A 64 4.14 -13.71 10.59
N PRO A 65 4.40 -14.97 10.99
CA PRO A 65 4.20 -16.11 10.11
C PRO A 65 2.77 -16.16 9.55
N VAL A 66 2.64 -16.61 8.30
CA VAL A 66 1.34 -16.62 7.58
C VAL A 66 0.31 -17.51 8.27
N ASP A 67 0.73 -18.65 8.78
CA ASP A 67 -0.14 -19.58 9.52
C ASP A 67 -0.72 -18.93 10.78
N THR A 68 0.12 -18.26 11.56
CA THR A 68 -0.28 -17.53 12.78
C THR A 68 -1.28 -16.43 12.45
N LEU A 69 -1.00 -15.62 11.42
CA LEU A 69 -1.88 -14.53 10.98
C LEU A 69 -3.28 -15.05 10.62
N ILE A 70 -3.37 -16.14 9.85
CA ILE A 70 -4.66 -16.72 9.43
C ILE A 70 -5.43 -17.24 10.64
N GLN A 71 -4.79 -17.99 11.54
CA GLN A 71 -5.45 -18.55 12.72
C GLN A 71 -5.99 -17.46 13.65
N GLU A 72 -5.20 -16.41 13.89
CA GLU A 72 -5.64 -15.26 14.68
C GLU A 72 -6.83 -14.55 14.04
N MET A 73 -6.76 -14.25 12.73
CA MET A 73 -7.86 -13.58 12.01
C MET A 73 -9.17 -14.37 12.12
N MET A 74 -9.13 -15.69 11.92
CA MET A 74 -10.32 -16.55 12.00
C MET A 74 -10.87 -16.65 13.44
N THR A 75 -9.97 -16.72 14.42
CA THR A 75 -10.35 -16.76 15.83
C THR A 75 -11.01 -15.46 16.26
N GLN A 76 -10.39 -14.31 15.92
CA GLN A 76 -10.93 -12.98 16.20
C GLN A 76 -12.28 -12.79 15.52
N ALA A 77 -12.43 -13.14 14.25
CA ALA A 77 -13.71 -13.04 13.54
C ALA A 77 -14.82 -13.83 14.24
N THR A 78 -14.53 -15.07 14.66
CA THR A 78 -15.50 -15.93 15.38
C THR A 78 -15.87 -15.35 16.75
N MET A 79 -14.87 -14.87 17.50
CA MET A 79 -15.08 -14.24 18.81
C MET A 79 -15.90 -12.94 18.70
N THR A 80 -15.63 -12.12 17.69
CA THR A 80 -16.40 -10.88 17.46
C THR A 80 -17.84 -11.21 17.06
N ALA A 81 -18.04 -12.19 16.18
CA ALA A 81 -19.38 -12.58 15.74
C ALA A 81 -20.26 -13.09 16.88
N SER A 82 -19.70 -13.84 17.85
CA SER A 82 -20.47 -14.36 18.99
C SER A 82 -20.91 -13.28 19.99
N GLN A 83 -20.27 -12.11 19.97
CA GLN A 83 -20.61 -10.96 20.81
C GLN A 83 -21.70 -10.07 20.20
N LEU A 84 -22.08 -10.32 18.94
CA LEU A 84 -23.12 -9.55 18.27
C LEU A 84 -24.50 -9.99 18.79
N ILE A 85 -25.12 -9.12 19.58
CA ILE A 85 -26.54 -9.26 19.94
C ILE A 85 -27.36 -8.65 18.81
N ILE A 86 -27.93 -9.51 17.96
CA ILE A 86 -28.90 -9.08 16.96
C ILE A 86 -30.20 -8.76 17.71
N LYS A 87 -30.53 -7.47 17.80
CA LYS A 87 -31.81 -6.99 18.31
C LYS A 87 -32.91 -7.14 17.28
#